data_AF-A0A7C3Z512-F1
#
_entry.id   AF-A0A7C3Z512-F1
#
_cell.length_a   1.000
_cell.length_b   1.000
_cell.length_c   1.000
_cell.angle_alpha   90.00
_cell.angle_beta   90.00
_cell.angle_gamma   90.00
#
_symmetry.space_group_name_H-M   'P 1'
#
loop_
_entity.id
_entity.type
_entity.pdbx_description
1 polymer ?
#
loop_
_entity_poly.entity_id
_entity_poly.type
_entity_poly.pdbx_seq_one_letter_code
_entity_poly.pdbx_strand_id
1 'polypeptide(L)'
;MKVKRLYFNDIKEGIEEIKKRFGPETFILDIRNGTGEQRKGWEISIGVEEQFDSNGEESGLLRRKMEETWRRFFQFLKERMEEIESELVSEKMRDYPLTLRIFLDRMVSNGLEKGLALSLISEVFWDIGMLAEESLKANYFLRHVIGKRIRILELTSDETTLLVVGPSGSGKTETVKKIASLLSDEREDVSIVACDPQNRGTYDELMAFSKEKRIPLSFTTN
;
A
#
# COMPACT_ATOMS: atom_id res chain seq x y z
N MET A 1 22.91 -17.26 -8.66
CA MET A 1 23.38 -16.33 -7.61
C MET A 1 24.32 -17.08 -6.68
N LYS A 2 25.60 -16.70 -6.61
CA LYS A 2 26.54 -17.27 -5.62
C LYS A 2 26.59 -16.33 -4.41
N VAL A 3 26.48 -16.89 -3.21
CA VAL A 3 26.66 -16.13 -1.97
C VAL A 3 28.16 -16.04 -1.70
N LYS A 4 28.70 -14.83 -1.71
CA LYS A 4 30.10 -14.57 -1.35
C LYS A 4 30.16 -13.93 0.03
N ARG A 5 31.02 -14.45 0.90
CA ARG A 5 31.21 -13.94 2.26
C ARG A 5 32.51 -13.17 2.32
N LEU A 6 32.45 -11.94 2.82
CA LEU A 6 33.57 -11.01 2.89
C LEU A 6 33.71 -10.51 4.34
N TYR A 7 34.95 -10.30 4.78
CA TYR A 7 35.25 -9.88 6.15
C TYR A 7 35.81 -8.46 6.15
N PHE A 8 35.27 -7.60 7.01
CA PHE A 8 35.65 -6.20 7.15
C PHE A 8 35.79 -5.81 8.63
N ASN A 9 36.65 -4.85 8.93
CA ASN A 9 36.81 -4.36 10.32
C ASN A 9 35.69 -3.39 10.71
N ASP A 10 35.15 -2.66 9.74
CA ASP A 10 34.06 -1.70 9.90
C ASP A 10 32.94 -1.97 8.89
N ILE A 11 31.67 -1.83 9.33
CA ILE A 11 30.51 -2.09 8.48
C ILE A 11 30.40 -1.05 7.37
N LYS A 12 30.61 0.23 7.65
CA LYS A 12 30.44 1.30 6.67
C LYS A 12 31.48 1.17 5.55
N GLU A 13 32.73 0.96 5.94
CA GLU A 13 33.83 0.70 4.98
C GLU A 13 33.54 -0.56 4.16
N GLY A 14 33.06 -1.64 4.80
CA GLY A 14 32.72 -2.88 4.11
C GLY A 14 31.60 -2.73 3.09
N ILE A 15 30.53 -1.98 3.41
CA ILE A 15 29.42 -1.73 2.49
C ILE A 15 29.87 -0.84 1.32
N GLU A 16 30.68 0.19 1.59
CA GLU A 16 31.18 1.10 0.56
C GLU A 16 32.11 0.37 -0.41
N GLU A 17 32.99 -0.49 0.11
CA GLU A 17 33.87 -1.32 -0.71
C GLU A 17 33.12 -2.39 -1.50
N ILE A 18 32.06 -2.97 -0.94
CA ILE A 18 31.15 -3.87 -1.67
C ILE A 18 30.48 -3.14 -2.83
N LYS A 19 29.90 -1.95 -2.59
CA LYS A 19 29.24 -1.17 -3.63
C LYS A 19 30.22 -0.73 -4.72
N LYS A 20 31.47 -0.42 -4.37
CA LYS A 20 32.52 -0.09 -5.33
C LYS A 20 32.96 -1.30 -6.16
N ARG A 21 33.04 -2.49 -5.57
CA ARG A 21 33.52 -3.72 -6.23
C ARG A 21 32.45 -4.46 -7.02
N PHE A 22 31.20 -4.44 -6.56
CA PHE A 22 30.11 -5.26 -7.12
C PHE A 22 28.96 -4.42 -7.69
N GLY A 23 29.01 -3.10 -7.54
CA GLY A 23 28.01 -2.16 -8.03
C GLY A 23 27.01 -1.73 -6.95
N PRO A 24 26.35 -0.57 -7.14
CA PRO A 24 25.41 -0.02 -6.16
C PRO A 24 24.18 -0.91 -5.92
N GLU A 25 23.82 -1.75 -6.89
CA GLU A 25 22.68 -2.68 -6.86
C GLU A 25 22.98 -4.02 -6.14
N THR A 26 24.14 -4.13 -5.47
CA THR A 26 24.53 -5.37 -4.78
C THR A 26 23.62 -5.65 -3.59
N PHE A 27 22.95 -6.80 -3.61
CA PHE A 27 22.11 -7.25 -2.50
C PHE A 27 22.95 -7.83 -1.36
N ILE A 28 22.87 -7.17 -0.19
CA ILE A 28 23.43 -7.68 1.06
C ILE A 28 22.41 -8.61 1.69
N LEU A 29 22.80 -9.88 1.89
CA LEU A 29 21.92 -10.93 2.40
C LEU A 29 21.97 -11.03 3.93
N ASP A 30 23.16 -10.83 4.52
CA ASP A 30 23.37 -10.99 5.96
C ASP A 30 24.64 -10.24 6.42
N ILE A 31 24.63 -9.71 7.64
CA ILE A 31 25.78 -9.05 8.29
C ILE A 31 25.90 -9.65 9.70
N ARG A 32 27.00 -10.36 9.98
CA ARG A 32 27.26 -10.99 11.28
C ARG A 32 28.53 -10.44 11.92
N ASN A 33 28.53 -10.33 13.24
CA ASN A 33 29.73 -9.99 14.00
C ASN A 33 30.54 -11.27 14.28
N GLY A 34 31.80 -11.30 13.87
CA GLY A 34 32.71 -12.42 14.08
C GLY A 34 33.19 -12.47 15.52
N THR A 35 32.63 -13.36 16.33
CA THR A 35 33.03 -13.57 17.72
C THR A 35 33.99 -14.77 17.86
N GLY A 36 35.14 -14.73 17.18
CA GLY A 36 36.18 -15.76 17.28
C GLY A 36 37.58 -15.16 17.50
N GLU A 37 38.41 -15.80 18.32
CA GLU A 37 39.75 -15.34 18.76
C GLU A 37 40.74 -15.00 17.63
N GLN A 38 40.46 -15.38 16.38
CA GLN A 38 41.30 -15.09 15.21
C GLN A 38 40.63 -14.19 14.16
N ARG A 39 39.39 -13.72 14.38
CA ARG A 39 38.65 -12.86 13.42
C ARG A 39 37.80 -11.83 14.15
N LYS A 40 38.43 -10.78 14.70
CA LYS A 40 37.70 -9.57 15.10
C LYS A 40 37.29 -8.80 13.85
N GLY A 41 35.99 -8.79 13.53
CA GLY A 41 35.45 -8.08 12.39
C GLY A 41 34.03 -8.53 12.01
N TRP A 42 33.47 -7.89 11.00
CA TRP A 42 32.14 -8.13 10.44
C TRP A 42 32.21 -9.02 9.20
N GLU A 43 31.41 -10.07 9.17
CA GLU A 43 31.19 -10.93 8.00
C GLU A 43 29.95 -10.43 7.25
N ILE A 44 30.15 -9.94 6.03
CA ILE A 44 29.08 -9.49 5.15
C ILE A 44 28.90 -10.52 4.03
N SER A 45 27.69 -11.06 3.92
CA SER A 45 27.30 -11.99 2.85
C SER A 45 26.56 -11.24 1.75
N ILE A 46 27.08 -11.33 0.52
CA ILE A 46 26.50 -10.66 -0.66
C ILE A 46 26.03 -11.67 -1.70
N GLY A 47 24.93 -11.36 -2.38
CA GLY A 47 24.49 -12.08 -3.56
C GLY A 47 25.15 -11.49 -4.80
N VAL A 48 26.03 -12.26 -5.46
CA VAL A 48 26.67 -11.83 -6.72
C VAL A 48 26.03 -12.56 -7.89
N GLU A 49 25.60 -11.81 -8.91
CA GLU A 49 25.29 -12.32 -10.24
C GLU A 49 26.59 -12.42 -11.05
N GLU A 50 26.91 -13.60 -11.58
CA GLU A 50 27.98 -13.72 -12.58
C GLU A 50 27.52 -12.99 -13.85
N GLN A 51 28.28 -11.99 -14.29
CA GLN A 51 28.20 -11.54 -15.68
C GLN A 51 28.71 -12.70 -16.55
N PHE A 52 27.78 -13.49 -17.08
CA PHE A 52 28.09 -14.54 -18.02
C PHE A 52 28.27 -13.92 -19.41
N ASP A 53 29.49 -14.03 -19.93
CA ASP A 53 29.73 -13.97 -21.37
C ASP A 53 28.83 -14.99 -22.06
N SER A 54 28.24 -14.52 -23.15
CA SER A 54 27.22 -15.15 -23.98
C SER A 54 27.48 -16.61 -24.36
N ASN A 55 26.64 -17.52 -23.86
CA ASN A 55 26.18 -18.73 -24.56
C ASN A 55 24.76 -19.10 -24.07
N GLY A 56 23.81 -19.12 -25.01
CA GLY A 56 22.44 -18.62 -24.80
C GLY A 56 21.29 -19.62 -24.66
N GLU A 57 21.44 -20.80 -24.07
CA GLU A 57 20.28 -21.70 -23.87
C GLU A 57 20.14 -22.27 -22.44
N GLU A 58 21.23 -22.55 -21.71
CA GLU A 58 21.13 -23.08 -20.33
C GLU A 58 20.76 -22.03 -19.27
N SER A 59 21.17 -20.76 -19.46
CA SER A 59 20.96 -19.70 -18.45
C SER A 59 19.48 -19.27 -18.33
N GLY A 60 18.74 -19.29 -19.44
CA GLY A 60 17.30 -18.98 -19.44
C GLY A 60 16.46 -20.04 -18.75
N LEU A 61 16.87 -21.31 -18.85
CA LEU A 61 16.19 -22.45 -18.24
C LEU A 61 16.44 -22.49 -16.72
N LEU A 62 17.67 -22.17 -16.29
CA LEU A 62 18.01 -21.99 -14.88
C LEU A 62 17.30 -20.77 -14.26
N ARG A 63 17.22 -19.64 -14.97
CA ARG A 63 16.49 -18.45 -14.51
C ARG A 63 14.99 -18.70 -14.37
N ARG A 64 14.36 -19.36 -15.36
CA ARG A 64 12.94 -19.75 -15.28
C ARG A 64 12.67 -20.73 -14.15
N LYS A 65 13.49 -21.77 -13.98
CA LYS A 65 13.36 -22.71 -12.84
C LYS A 65 13.55 -22.00 -11.50
N MET A 66 14.48 -21.05 -11.41
CA MET A 66 14.71 -20.28 -10.20
C MET A 66 13.53 -19.35 -9.91
N GLU A 67 13.01 -18.62 -10.90
CA GLU A 67 11.80 -17.79 -10.77
C GLU A 67 10.57 -18.63 -10.39
N GLU A 68 10.40 -19.82 -10.95
CA GLU A 68 9.34 -20.76 -10.57
C GLU A 68 9.50 -21.25 -9.13
N THR A 69 10.73 -21.57 -8.72
CA THR A 69 11.02 -22.04 -7.35
C THR A 69 10.78 -20.91 -6.34
N TRP A 70 11.19 -19.68 -6.67
CA TRP A 70 10.93 -18.50 -5.87
C TRP A 70 9.44 -18.18 -5.79
N ARG A 71 8.72 -18.24 -6.91
CA ARG A 71 7.27 -18.03 -6.92
C ARG A 71 6.55 -19.06 -6.05
N ARG A 72 6.94 -20.33 -6.13
CA ARG A 72 6.42 -21.39 -5.26
C ARG A 72 6.75 -21.17 -3.79
N PHE A 73 7.97 -20.71 -3.49
CA PHE A 73 8.38 -20.40 -2.12
C PHE A 73 7.61 -19.19 -1.55
N PHE A 74 7.44 -18.11 -2.31
CA PHE A 74 6.64 -16.96 -1.90
C PHE A 74 5.16 -17.31 -1.76
N GLN A 75 4.62 -18.14 -2.65
CA GLN A 75 3.27 -18.66 -2.56
C GLN A 75 3.10 -19.47 -1.26
N PHE A 76 4.04 -20.38 -0.97
CA PHE A 76 4.05 -21.17 0.26
C PHE A 76 4.18 -20.29 1.51
N LEU A 77 5.08 -19.30 1.51
CA LEU A 77 5.20 -18.35 2.63
C LEU A 77 3.92 -17.55 2.84
N LYS A 78 3.28 -17.12 1.76
CA LYS A 78 2.00 -16.41 1.82
C LYS A 78 0.92 -17.29 2.44
N GLU A 79 0.78 -18.53 1.97
CA GLU A 79 -0.17 -19.50 2.52
C GLU A 79 0.09 -19.79 4.01
N ARG A 80 1.36 -19.98 4.40
CA ARG A 80 1.73 -20.17 5.81
C ARG A 80 1.48 -18.94 6.68
N MET A 81 1.72 -17.75 6.15
CA MET A 81 1.40 -16.50 6.87
C MET A 81 -0.11 -16.33 7.04
N GLU A 82 -0.90 -16.65 6.01
CA GLU A 82 -2.36 -16.64 6.09
C GLU A 82 -2.89 -17.65 7.12
N GLU A 83 -2.29 -18.84 7.21
CA GLU A 83 -2.60 -19.84 8.25
C GLU A 83 -2.30 -19.32 9.66
N ILE A 84 -1.09 -18.81 9.90
CA ILE A 84 -0.68 -18.26 11.20
C ILE A 84 -1.56 -17.07 11.60
N GLU A 85 -1.85 -16.18 10.65
CA GLU A 85 -2.73 -15.05 10.89
C GLU A 85 -4.14 -15.54 11.24
N SER A 86 -4.67 -16.52 10.52
CA SER A 86 -5.97 -17.11 10.83
C SER A 86 -6.03 -17.72 12.24
N GLU A 87 -4.98 -18.44 12.66
CA GLU A 87 -4.88 -19.01 14.00
C GLU A 87 -4.83 -17.92 15.08
N LEU A 88 -3.96 -16.92 14.94
CA LEU A 88 -3.83 -15.80 15.87
C LEU A 88 -5.11 -14.97 15.98
N VAL A 89 -5.80 -14.75 14.85
CA VAL A 89 -7.10 -14.08 14.82
C VAL A 89 -8.14 -14.91 15.54
N SER A 90 -8.17 -16.23 15.31
CA SER A 90 -9.13 -17.13 15.96
C SER A 90 -8.98 -17.17 17.48
N GLU A 91 -7.75 -17.06 17.97
CA GLU A 91 -7.43 -17.03 19.40
C GLU A 91 -7.90 -15.72 20.03
N LYS A 92 -7.52 -14.57 19.46
CA LYS A 92 -7.98 -13.24 19.92
C LYS A 92 -9.49 -13.06 19.85
N MET A 93 -10.13 -13.66 18.86
CA MET A 93 -11.59 -13.59 18.69
C MET A 93 -12.38 -14.30 19.79
N ARG A 94 -11.76 -15.23 20.54
CA ARG A 94 -12.43 -15.86 21.70
C ARG A 94 -12.58 -14.89 22.86
N ASP A 95 -11.64 -13.94 23.00
CA ASP A 95 -11.63 -12.97 24.08
C ASP A 95 -12.55 -11.77 23.80
N TYR A 96 -13.00 -11.60 22.56
CA TYR A 96 -13.87 -10.49 22.17
C TYR A 96 -15.33 -10.77 22.53
N PRO A 97 -16.02 -9.78 23.13
CA PRO A 97 -17.47 -9.83 23.34
C PRO A 97 -18.24 -10.20 22.07
N LEU A 98 -19.33 -10.95 22.24
CA LEU A 98 -20.17 -11.41 21.13
C LEU A 98 -20.62 -10.25 20.22
N THR A 99 -20.94 -9.10 20.80
CA THR A 99 -21.31 -7.88 20.08
C THR A 99 -20.24 -7.44 19.08
N LEU A 100 -18.96 -7.45 19.47
CA LEU A 100 -17.85 -7.07 18.60
C LEU A 100 -17.62 -8.09 17.48
N ARG A 101 -17.81 -9.37 17.77
CA ARG A 101 -17.73 -10.44 16.76
C ARG A 101 -18.83 -10.29 15.71
N ILE A 102 -20.06 -9.99 16.15
CA ILE A 102 -21.18 -9.68 15.24
C ILE A 102 -20.86 -8.46 14.36
N PHE A 103 -20.23 -7.42 14.92
CA PHE A 103 -19.81 -6.26 14.13
C PHE A 103 -18.72 -6.61 13.13
N LEU A 104 -17.74 -7.44 13.50
CA LEU A 104 -16.74 -7.93 12.56
C LEU A 104 -17.40 -8.64 11.37
N ASP A 105 -18.26 -9.61 11.64
CA ASP A 105 -18.95 -10.39 10.61
C ASP A 105 -19.78 -9.48 9.70
N ARG A 106 -20.48 -8.49 10.28
CA ARG A 106 -21.23 -7.47 9.52
C ARG A 106 -20.32 -6.62 8.64
N MET A 107 -19.18 -6.14 9.15
CA MET A 107 -18.27 -5.34 8.35
C MET A 107 -17.70 -6.13 7.17
N VAL A 108 -17.26 -7.37 7.41
CA VAL A 108 -16.70 -8.24 6.37
C VAL A 108 -17.76 -8.61 5.33
N SER A 109 -18.97 -8.97 5.75
CA SER A 109 -20.08 -9.27 4.82
C SER A 109 -20.55 -8.07 4.01
N ASN A 110 -20.26 -6.83 4.46
CA ASN A 110 -20.51 -5.61 3.71
C ASN A 110 -19.29 -5.16 2.87
N GLY A 111 -18.29 -6.03 2.68
CA GLY A 111 -17.18 -5.81 1.76
C GLY A 111 -15.98 -5.08 2.38
N LEU A 112 -15.95 -4.87 3.70
CA LEU A 112 -14.74 -4.38 4.36
C LEU A 112 -13.69 -5.50 4.41
N GLU A 113 -12.45 -5.18 4.07
CA GLU A 113 -11.34 -6.13 4.17
C GLU A 113 -11.20 -6.66 5.61
N LYS A 114 -11.07 -7.98 5.76
CA LYS A 114 -11.05 -8.66 7.07
C LYS A 114 -9.98 -8.09 8.01
N GLY A 115 -8.76 -7.84 7.51
CA GLY A 115 -7.66 -7.28 8.30
C GLY A 115 -7.99 -5.89 8.83
N LEU A 116 -8.52 -5.01 7.97
CA LEU A 116 -8.98 -3.67 8.37
C LEU A 116 -10.12 -3.74 9.38
N ALA A 117 -11.13 -4.58 9.13
CA ALA A 117 -12.28 -4.77 10.01
C ALA A 117 -11.83 -5.25 11.40
N LEU A 118 -10.92 -6.21 11.47
CA LEU A 118 -10.36 -6.70 12.72
C LEU A 118 -9.55 -5.61 13.44
N SER A 119 -8.79 -4.79 12.71
CA SER A 119 -8.04 -3.69 13.31
C SER A 119 -8.96 -2.68 14.00
N LEU A 120 -10.11 -2.35 13.39
CA LEU A 120 -11.11 -1.46 13.96
C LEU A 120 -11.74 -2.06 15.23
N ILE A 121 -12.12 -3.34 15.18
CA ILE A 121 -12.68 -4.05 16.34
C ILE A 121 -11.68 -4.13 17.49
N SER A 122 -10.42 -4.41 17.17
CA SER A 122 -9.35 -4.50 18.17
C SER A 122 -9.11 -3.15 18.85
N GLU A 123 -9.17 -2.05 18.10
CA GLU A 123 -9.08 -0.68 18.65
C GLU A 123 -10.28 -0.37 19.57
N VAL A 124 -11.51 -0.75 19.18
CA VAL A 124 -12.69 -0.61 20.06
C VAL A 124 -12.52 -1.43 21.34
N PHE A 125 -12.09 -2.70 21.24
CA PHE A 125 -11.87 -3.54 22.40
C PHE A 125 -10.75 -3.01 23.30
N TRP A 126 -9.70 -2.41 22.72
CA TRP A 126 -8.66 -1.74 23.50
C TRP A 126 -9.20 -0.54 24.29
N ASP A 127 -10.07 0.26 23.68
CA ASP A 127 -10.63 1.47 24.30
C ASP A 127 -11.62 1.16 25.44
N ILE A 128 -12.45 0.10 25.30
CA ILE A 128 -13.56 -0.16 26.25
C ILE A 128 -13.64 -1.59 26.82
N GLY A 129 -12.83 -2.52 26.32
CA GLY A 129 -12.79 -3.90 26.77
C GLY A 129 -14.16 -4.58 26.78
N MET A 130 -14.48 -5.21 27.91
CA MET A 130 -15.74 -5.94 28.12
C MET A 130 -16.99 -5.05 28.15
N LEU A 131 -16.86 -3.71 28.31
CA LEU A 131 -18.01 -2.81 28.17
C LEU A 131 -18.61 -2.86 26.76
N ALA A 132 -17.89 -3.41 25.79
CA ALA A 132 -18.41 -3.68 24.45
C ALA A 132 -19.48 -4.80 24.41
N GLU A 133 -19.75 -5.50 25.51
CA GLU A 133 -20.96 -6.34 25.61
C GLU A 133 -22.23 -5.51 25.44
N GLU A 134 -22.25 -4.28 25.97
CA GLU A 134 -23.35 -3.35 25.79
C GLU A 134 -23.38 -2.81 24.36
N SER A 135 -24.40 -3.20 23.59
CA SER A 135 -24.51 -2.86 22.16
C SER A 135 -24.47 -1.36 21.86
N LEU A 136 -25.03 -0.51 22.75
CA LEU A 136 -25.00 0.94 22.58
C LEU A 136 -23.58 1.50 22.70
N LYS A 137 -22.82 1.06 23.72
CA LYS A 137 -21.43 1.49 23.92
C LYS A 137 -20.55 0.98 22.78
N ALA A 138 -20.66 -0.29 22.43
CA ALA A 138 -19.90 -0.87 21.32
C ALA A 138 -20.13 -0.12 20.00
N ASN A 139 -21.39 0.22 19.68
CA ASN A 139 -21.73 0.97 18.46
C ASN A 139 -21.18 2.40 18.50
N TYR A 140 -21.32 3.10 19.63
CA TYR A 140 -20.76 4.44 19.80
C TYR A 140 -19.25 4.48 19.58
N PHE A 141 -18.51 3.57 20.23
CA PHE A 141 -17.06 3.53 20.10
C PHE A 141 -16.61 3.04 18.72
N LEU A 142 -17.31 2.11 18.09
CA LEU A 142 -17.02 1.71 16.71
C LEU A 142 -17.16 2.90 15.74
N ARG A 143 -18.22 3.70 15.87
CA ARG A 143 -18.39 4.92 15.07
C ARG A 143 -17.28 5.93 15.33
N HIS A 144 -16.87 6.09 16.58
CA HIS A 144 -15.76 6.97 16.96
C HIS A 144 -14.44 6.53 16.32
N VAL A 145 -14.09 5.24 16.41
CA VAL A 145 -12.89 4.68 15.78
C VAL A 145 -12.92 4.83 14.27
N ILE A 146 -14.05 4.54 13.61
CA ILE A 146 -14.22 4.75 12.17
C ILE A 146 -14.04 6.24 11.82
N GLY A 147 -14.63 7.14 12.61
CA GLY A 147 -14.54 8.59 12.41
C GLY A 147 -13.10 9.12 12.49
N LYS A 148 -12.26 8.56 13.38
CA LYS A 148 -10.83 8.91 13.44
C LYS A 148 -10.05 8.51 12.18
N ARG A 149 -10.49 7.45 11.49
CA ARG A 149 -9.81 6.91 10.30
C ARG A 149 -10.25 7.61 9.01
N ILE A 150 -11.48 8.11 8.96
CA ILE A 150 -12.03 8.81 7.80
C ILE A 150 -11.84 10.32 8.01
N ARG A 151 -10.81 10.87 7.38
CA ARG A 151 -10.63 12.32 7.33
C ARG A 151 -11.71 12.94 6.45
N ILE A 152 -12.44 13.92 6.99
CA ILE A 152 -13.41 14.73 6.26
C ILE A 152 -12.71 16.00 5.85
N LEU A 153 -12.74 16.31 4.55
CA LEU A 153 -12.23 17.56 4.00
C LEU A 153 -13.41 18.50 3.75
N GLU A 154 -13.27 19.76 4.14
CA GLU A 154 -14.18 20.83 3.75
C GLU A 154 -13.68 21.41 2.42
N LEU A 155 -14.53 21.36 1.38
CA LEU A 155 -14.14 21.72 0.02
C LEU A 155 -14.17 23.24 -0.23
N THR A 156 -14.78 24.01 0.65
CA THR A 156 -15.00 25.46 0.53
C THR A 156 -13.91 26.30 1.23
N SER A 157 -12.84 25.68 1.72
CA SER A 157 -11.72 26.45 2.29
C SER A 157 -10.90 27.16 1.21
N ASP A 158 -10.42 28.37 1.54
CA ASP A 158 -9.62 29.23 0.65
C ASP A 158 -8.51 28.44 -0.08
N GLU A 159 -8.53 28.50 -1.42
CA GLU A 159 -7.57 27.92 -2.36
C GLU A 159 -7.38 26.38 -2.31
N THR A 160 -8.48 25.62 -2.30
CA THR A 160 -8.41 24.16 -2.39
C THR A 160 -8.21 23.67 -3.83
N THR A 161 -7.02 23.17 -4.16
CA THR A 161 -6.78 22.44 -5.42
C THR A 161 -7.12 20.95 -5.25
N LEU A 162 -8.09 20.44 -6.01
CA LEU A 162 -8.49 19.03 -5.99
C LEU A 162 -8.01 18.29 -7.23
N LEU A 163 -7.16 17.27 -7.04
CA LEU A 163 -6.78 16.33 -8.09
C LEU A 163 -7.50 14.99 -7.91
N VAL A 164 -8.26 14.56 -8.93
CA VAL A 164 -9.01 13.30 -8.90
C VAL A 164 -8.28 12.23 -9.73
N VAL A 165 -7.80 11.18 -9.05
CA VAL A 165 -7.04 10.07 -9.65
C VAL A 165 -7.72 8.71 -9.40
N GLY A 166 -7.43 7.73 -10.25
CA GLY A 166 -8.03 6.39 -10.16
C GLY A 166 -8.10 5.66 -11.51
N PRO A 167 -8.47 4.37 -11.53
CA PRO A 167 -8.53 3.56 -12.74
C PRO A 167 -9.61 4.02 -13.72
N SER A 168 -9.53 3.62 -14.99
CA SER A 168 -10.57 3.89 -15.99
C SER A 168 -11.92 3.31 -15.56
N GLY A 169 -13.02 4.03 -15.83
CA GLY A 169 -14.38 3.60 -15.46
C GLY A 169 -14.80 3.85 -14.00
N SER A 170 -13.91 4.33 -13.12
CA SER A 170 -14.23 4.62 -11.70
C SER A 170 -15.09 5.88 -11.47
N GLY A 171 -15.50 6.59 -12.53
CA GLY A 171 -16.34 7.78 -12.41
C GLY A 171 -15.62 9.08 -12.09
N LYS A 172 -14.30 9.19 -12.34
CA LYS A 172 -13.50 10.41 -12.07
C LYS A 172 -14.06 11.68 -12.71
N THR A 173 -14.24 11.65 -14.03
CA THR A 173 -14.77 12.80 -14.80
C THR A 173 -16.15 13.21 -14.33
N GLU A 174 -17.00 12.22 -14.04
CA GLU A 174 -18.36 12.47 -13.53
C GLU A 174 -18.35 13.07 -12.13
N THR A 175 -17.43 12.62 -11.27
CA THR A 175 -17.24 13.17 -9.93
C THR A 175 -16.76 14.63 -9.99
N VAL A 176 -15.80 14.94 -10.87
CA VAL A 176 -15.34 16.32 -11.10
C VAL A 176 -16.49 17.22 -11.54
N LYS A 177 -17.31 16.78 -12.50
CA LYS A 177 -18.50 17.53 -12.96
C LYS A 177 -19.48 17.82 -11.83
N LYS A 178 -19.76 16.82 -10.98
CA LYS A 178 -20.68 16.98 -9.83
C LYS A 178 -20.13 17.95 -8.79
N ILE A 179 -18.85 17.80 -8.41
CA ILE A 179 -18.20 18.71 -7.46
C ILE A 179 -18.18 20.13 -8.01
N ALA A 180 -17.80 20.32 -9.29
CA ALA A 180 -17.76 21.63 -9.91
C ALA A 180 -19.15 22.29 -10.01
N SER A 181 -20.20 21.51 -10.31
CA SER A 181 -21.57 22.05 -10.28
C SER A 181 -21.97 22.46 -8.87
N LEU A 182 -21.71 21.63 -7.85
CA LEU A 182 -22.05 21.93 -6.46
C LEU A 182 -21.39 23.24 -6.01
N LEU A 183 -20.08 23.40 -6.26
CA LEU A 183 -19.34 24.62 -5.89
C LEU A 183 -19.83 25.84 -6.66
N SER A 184 -20.08 25.70 -7.96
CA SER A 184 -20.64 26.79 -8.79
C SER A 184 -22.04 27.21 -8.33
N ASP A 185 -22.89 26.25 -7.94
CA ASP A 185 -24.23 26.50 -7.42
C ASP A 185 -24.18 27.20 -6.04
N GLU A 186 -23.13 26.96 -5.25
CA GLU A 186 -22.80 27.66 -3.99
C GLU A 186 -22.12 29.03 -4.22
N ARG A 187 -21.89 29.43 -5.48
CA ARG A 187 -21.23 30.67 -5.92
C ARG A 187 -19.73 30.77 -5.58
N GLU A 188 -19.08 29.62 -5.44
CA GLU A 188 -17.63 29.55 -5.32
C GLU A 188 -16.97 29.70 -6.70
N ASP A 189 -15.79 30.34 -6.73
CA ASP A 189 -14.99 30.51 -7.93
C ASP A 189 -14.28 29.19 -8.29
N VAL A 190 -14.95 28.36 -9.10
CA VAL A 190 -14.44 27.05 -9.52
C VAL A 190 -13.90 27.09 -10.96
N SER A 191 -12.78 26.39 -11.19
CA SER A 191 -12.21 26.17 -12.52
C SER A 191 -11.84 24.70 -12.69
N ILE A 192 -12.04 24.15 -13.88
CA ILE A 192 -11.69 22.78 -14.23
C ILE A 192 -10.40 22.78 -15.04
N VAL A 193 -9.44 21.96 -14.62
CA VAL A 193 -8.21 21.70 -15.38
C VAL A 193 -8.21 20.24 -15.81
N ALA A 194 -8.27 20.02 -17.12
CA ALA A 194 -8.23 18.69 -17.72
C ALA A 194 -6.79 18.32 -18.09
N CYS A 195 -6.26 17.30 -17.41
CA CYS A 195 -4.87 16.82 -17.53
C CYS A 195 -4.72 15.52 -18.33
N ASP A 196 -5.80 14.98 -18.91
CA ASP A 196 -5.76 13.73 -19.67
C ASP A 196 -5.80 13.99 -21.19
N PRO A 197 -4.65 13.97 -21.89
CA PRO A 197 -4.57 14.28 -23.32
C PRO A 197 -5.09 13.18 -24.25
N GLN A 198 -5.47 12.00 -23.75
CA GLN A 198 -5.59 10.81 -24.59
C GLN A 198 -7.01 10.52 -25.08
N ASN A 199 -8.05 11.12 -24.51
CA ASN A 199 -9.45 10.74 -24.81
C ASN A 199 -10.30 11.89 -25.35
N ARG A 200 -10.29 12.10 -26.68
CA ARG A 200 -11.06 13.15 -27.37
C ARG A 200 -12.55 13.18 -26.99
N GLY A 201 -13.19 12.03 -26.72
CA GLY A 201 -14.59 12.00 -26.30
C GLY A 201 -14.83 12.67 -24.94
N THR A 202 -13.90 12.52 -24.01
CA THR A 202 -13.96 13.17 -22.69
C THR A 202 -13.74 14.68 -22.78
N TYR A 203 -12.94 15.14 -23.76
CA TYR A 203 -12.76 16.57 -24.03
C TYR A 203 -14.08 17.24 -24.46
N ASP A 204 -14.76 16.66 -25.44
CA ASP A 204 -16.00 17.23 -25.97
C ASP A 204 -17.10 17.28 -24.89
N GLU A 205 -17.17 16.23 -24.07
CA GLU A 205 -18.10 16.16 -22.94
C GLU A 205 -17.83 17.23 -21.87
N LEU A 206 -16.56 17.39 -21.45
CA LEU A 206 -16.18 18.43 -20.48
C LEU A 206 -16.40 19.84 -21.03
N MET A 207 -16.15 20.05 -22.32
CA MET A 207 -16.37 21.33 -22.97
C MET A 207 -17.85 21.68 -23.07
N ALA A 208 -18.72 20.71 -23.39
CA ALA A 208 -20.16 20.90 -23.37
C ALA A 208 -20.65 21.26 -21.97
N PHE A 209 -20.21 20.51 -20.95
CA PHE A 209 -20.53 20.77 -19.55
C PHE A 209 -20.08 22.17 -19.08
N SER A 210 -18.82 22.54 -19.38
CA SER A 210 -18.25 23.85 -19.04
C SER A 210 -19.05 25.00 -19.66
N LYS A 211 -19.45 24.89 -20.92
CA LYS A 211 -20.29 25.89 -21.60
C LYS A 211 -21.68 26.00 -20.99
N GLU A 212 -22.30 24.87 -20.68
CA GLU A 212 -23.63 24.83 -20.06
C GLU A 212 -23.63 25.48 -18.68
N LYS A 213 -22.68 25.11 -17.82
CA LYS A 213 -22.56 25.57 -16.44
C LYS A 213 -21.80 26.88 -16.26
N ARG A 214 -21.23 27.42 -17.34
CA ARG A 214 -20.37 28.62 -17.34
C ARG A 214 -19.17 28.51 -16.38
N ILE A 215 -18.62 27.30 -16.26
CA ILE A 215 -17.45 27.03 -15.42
C ILE A 215 -16.20 27.08 -16.32
N PRO A 216 -15.18 27.90 -15.99
CA PRO A 216 -13.92 27.92 -16.73
C PRO A 216 -13.30 26.53 -16.89
N LEU A 217 -12.84 26.22 -18.10
CA LEU A 217 -12.16 24.97 -18.44
C LEU A 217 -10.84 25.27 -19.12
N SER A 218 -9.76 24.71 -18.58
CA SER A 218 -8.42 24.75 -19.14
C SER A 218 -7.92 23.34 -19.45
N PHE A 219 -7.09 23.22 -20.48
CA PHE A 219 -6.46 21.97 -20.87
C PHE A 219 -4.95 22.11 -20.71
N THR A 220 -4.30 21.10 -20.15
CA THR A 220 -2.84 21.07 -20.14
C THR A 220 -2.35 20.67 -21.53
N THR A 221 -1.55 21.53 -22.16
CA THR A 221 -0.77 21.19 -23.35
C THR A 221 0.61 20.72 -22.91
N ASN A 222 1.05 19.55 -23.37
CA ASN A 222 2.46 19.15 -23.27
C ASN A 222 3.34 20.01 -24.19
#